data_AF-A0A9D2M702-F1
#
_entry.id   AF-A0A9D2M702-F1
#
_cell.length_a   1.000
_cell.length_b   1.000
_cell.length_c   1.000
_cell.angle_alpha   90.00
_cell.angle_beta   90.00
_cell.angle_gamma   90.00
#
_symmetry.space_group_name_H-M   'P 1'
#
loop_
_entity.id
_entity.type
_entity.pdbx_description
1 polymer ?
#
loop_
_entity_poly.entity_id
_entity_poly.type
_entity_poly.pdbx_seq_one_letter_code
_entity_poly.pdbx_strand_id
1 'polypeptide(L)'
;MNAIKQYVNAVERRLRLDRQTKLRVMNDLASDLQSRLDAGETLAEIEADLGSPAELAANLNAAFPEHQRPASPWRWLFAAAAALLALWMALASMPAQTSGIIGGADGPTAIVVTASGPDFSLFGLFCALAAAFLFLGWCRCGRPRRYGAAIALSAVCLALAALGLPALFAAQRAFSEGGGTAAAALSSIWLPALLRSGVWLALPVLVFALRRMRAAGHSAEKAR
;
A
#
# COMPACT_ATOMS: atom_id res chain seq x y z
N MET A 1 3.08 24.93 -25.44
CA MET A 1 3.32 25.06 -23.98
C MET A 1 4.81 25.29 -23.81
N ASN A 2 5.27 26.42 -23.24
CA ASN A 2 6.69 26.79 -23.22
C ASN A 2 7.59 25.65 -22.72
N ALA A 3 8.65 25.34 -23.45
CA ALA A 3 9.59 24.25 -23.12
C ALA A 3 10.21 24.42 -21.71
N ILE A 4 10.36 25.66 -21.25
CA ILE A 4 10.73 26.05 -19.87
C ILE A 4 9.78 25.42 -18.84
N LYS A 5 8.46 25.58 -19.05
CA LYS A 5 7.45 25.07 -18.12
C LYS A 5 7.49 23.55 -18.06
N GLN A 6 7.86 22.88 -19.16
CA GLN A 6 8.05 21.43 -19.18
C GLN A 6 9.30 21.02 -18.39
N TYR A 7 10.42 21.73 -18.56
CA TYR A 7 11.66 21.49 -17.80
C TYR A 7 11.44 21.70 -16.29
N VAL A 8 10.91 22.86 -15.87
CA VAL A 8 10.63 23.17 -14.47
C VAL A 8 9.67 22.15 -13.85
N ASN A 9 8.59 21.78 -14.55
CA ASN A 9 7.64 20.78 -14.06
C ASN A 9 8.28 19.38 -13.96
N ALA A 10 9.22 19.04 -14.85
CA ALA A 10 9.96 17.78 -14.77
C ALA A 10 10.88 17.73 -13.54
N VAL A 11 11.53 18.84 -13.18
CA VAL A 11 12.33 18.99 -11.96
C VAL A 11 11.42 18.96 -10.73
N GLU A 12 10.32 19.72 -10.74
CA GLU A 12 9.35 19.82 -9.65
C GLU A 12 8.83 18.44 -9.21
N ARG A 13 8.54 17.56 -10.17
CA ARG A 13 8.02 16.20 -9.89
C ARG A 13 9.01 15.30 -9.17
N ARG A 14 10.30 15.55 -9.36
CA ARG A 14 11.39 14.72 -8.82
C ARG A 14 11.92 15.28 -7.50
N LEU A 15 11.55 16.51 -7.15
CA LEU A 15 11.95 17.18 -5.92
C LEU A 15 11.18 16.66 -4.70
N ARG A 16 11.92 16.26 -3.66
CA ARG A 16 11.41 15.62 -2.42
C ARG A 16 11.36 16.56 -1.21
N LEU A 17 11.31 17.86 -1.45
CA LEU A 17 11.33 18.88 -0.40
C LEU A 17 9.93 19.11 0.19
N ASP A 18 9.90 19.76 1.36
CA ASP A 18 8.69 20.33 1.94
C ASP A 18 8.06 21.38 1.02
N ARG A 19 6.81 21.74 1.28
CA ARG A 19 6.04 22.59 0.35
C ARG A 19 6.62 24.00 0.25
N GLN A 20 7.15 24.57 1.34
CA GLN A 20 7.65 25.94 1.35
C GLN A 20 8.99 26.03 0.63
N THR A 21 9.93 25.15 0.95
CA THR A 21 11.26 25.15 0.29
C THR A 21 11.13 24.79 -1.17
N LYS A 22 10.26 23.84 -1.52
CA LYS A 22 9.97 23.50 -2.91
C LYS A 22 9.47 24.72 -3.71
N LEU A 23 8.55 25.51 -3.15
CA LEU A 23 8.04 26.70 -3.84
C LEU A 23 9.13 27.75 -4.04
N ARG A 24 9.99 27.96 -3.04
CA ARG A 24 11.12 28.88 -3.14
C ARG A 24 12.11 28.44 -4.23
N VAL A 25 12.59 27.19 -4.15
CA VAL A 25 13.53 26.63 -5.13
C VAL A 25 12.95 26.64 -6.55
N MET A 26 11.66 26.38 -6.72
CA MET A 26 11.03 26.43 -8.05
C MET A 26 10.82 27.85 -8.56
N ASN A 27 10.54 28.81 -7.69
CA ASN A 27 10.45 30.21 -8.08
C ASN A 27 11.82 30.75 -8.49
N ASP A 28 12.86 30.43 -7.72
CA ASP A 28 14.24 30.83 -8.01
C ASP A 28 14.73 30.19 -9.32
N LEU A 29 14.48 28.88 -9.52
CA LEU A 29 14.82 28.18 -10.76
C LEU A 29 14.07 28.75 -11.96
N ALA A 30 12.78 29.06 -11.82
CA ALA A 30 12.01 29.66 -12.91
C ALA A 30 12.52 31.07 -13.27
N SER A 31 12.92 31.86 -12.27
CA SER A 31 13.51 33.18 -12.46
C SER A 31 14.87 33.10 -13.15
N ASP A 32 15.73 32.17 -12.73
CA ASP A 32 17.06 31.95 -13.31
C ASP A 32 16.97 31.51 -14.78
N LEU A 33 16.11 30.54 -15.08
CA LEU A 33 15.86 30.08 -16.44
C LEU A 33 15.31 31.19 -17.33
N GLN A 34 14.42 32.04 -16.80
CA GLN A 34 13.89 33.18 -17.56
C GLN A 34 14.97 34.20 -17.85
N SER A 35 15.83 34.52 -16.88
CA SER A 35 16.95 35.45 -17.06
C SER A 35 17.94 34.97 -18.12
N ARG A 36 18.25 33.67 -18.16
CA ARG A 36 19.16 33.08 -19.15
C ARG A 36 18.59 33.12 -20.57
N LEU A 37 17.29 32.90 -20.70
CA LEU A 37 16.60 33.03 -21.98
C LEU A 37 16.50 34.46 -22.47
N ASP A 38 16.25 35.41 -21.57
CA ASP A 38 16.25 36.84 -21.91
C ASP A 38 17.66 37.31 -22.35
N ALA A 39 18.71 36.65 -21.86
CA ALA A 39 20.10 36.82 -22.31
C ALA A 39 20.40 36.12 -23.66
N GLY A 40 19.46 35.34 -24.20
CA GLY A 40 19.57 34.67 -25.50
C GLY A 40 20.10 33.23 -25.46
N GLU A 41 20.31 32.64 -24.28
CA GLU A 41 20.71 31.23 -24.17
C GLU A 41 19.58 30.29 -24.61
N THR A 42 19.93 29.22 -25.31
CA THR A 42 18.95 28.20 -25.71
C THR A 42 18.71 27.19 -24.59
N LEU A 43 17.52 26.56 -24.57
CA LEU A 43 17.21 25.54 -23.57
C LEU A 43 18.20 24.35 -23.59
N ALA A 44 18.81 24.07 -24.74
CA ALA A 44 19.80 23.01 -24.90
C ALA A 44 21.14 23.36 -24.21
N GLU A 45 21.58 24.62 -24.27
CA GLU A 45 22.75 25.10 -23.53
C GLU A 45 22.49 25.09 -22.03
N ILE A 46 21.30 25.51 -21.63
CA ILE A 46 20.86 25.47 -20.23
C ILE A 46 20.83 24.04 -19.70
N GLU A 47 20.33 23.07 -20.47
CA GLU A 47 20.33 21.65 -20.08
C GLU A 47 21.75 21.06 -20.05
N ALA A 48 22.66 21.53 -20.91
CA ALA A 48 24.07 21.13 -20.87
C ALA A 48 24.78 21.64 -19.61
N ASP A 49 24.41 22.82 -19.11
CA ASP A 49 25.01 23.43 -17.93
C ASP A 49 24.39 22.93 -16.61
N LEU A 50 23.06 22.91 -16.51
CA LEU A 50 22.33 22.46 -15.32
C LEU A 50 22.18 20.94 -15.22
N GLY A 51 22.45 20.23 -16.31
CA GLY A 51 22.18 18.81 -16.46
C GLY A 51 20.72 18.50 -16.74
N SER A 52 20.43 17.22 -16.93
CA SER A 52 19.07 16.77 -17.18
C SER A 52 18.15 17.11 -16.01
N PRO A 53 16.82 17.26 -16.22
CA PRO A 53 15.86 17.46 -15.13
C PRO A 53 15.92 16.38 -14.03
N ALA A 54 16.49 15.22 -14.36
CA ALA A 54 16.72 14.12 -13.43
C ALA A 54 17.87 14.41 -12.47
N GLU A 55 19.00 14.84 -13.01
CA GLU A 55 20.25 15.08 -12.30
C GLU A 55 20.13 16.33 -11.45
N LEU A 56 19.58 17.42 -12.00
CA LEU A 56 19.32 18.64 -11.24
C LEU A 56 18.43 18.36 -10.02
N ALA A 57 17.35 17.61 -10.19
CA ALA A 57 16.49 17.23 -9.08
C ALA A 57 17.19 16.30 -8.06
N ALA A 58 18.09 15.42 -8.50
CA ALA A 58 18.85 14.56 -7.61
C ALA A 58 19.85 15.38 -6.77
N ASN A 59 20.56 16.31 -7.40
CA ASN A 59 21.49 17.23 -6.73
C ASN A 59 20.76 18.12 -5.73
N LEU A 60 19.61 18.70 -6.10
CA LEU A 60 18.80 19.49 -5.18
C LEU A 60 18.23 18.66 -4.02
N ASN A 61 17.87 17.40 -4.25
CA ASN A 61 17.46 16.51 -3.16
C ASN A 61 18.61 16.18 -2.20
N ALA A 62 19.83 16.03 -2.72
CA ALA A 62 21.02 15.78 -1.92
C ALA A 62 21.49 17.02 -1.14
N ALA A 63 21.32 18.21 -1.71
CA ALA A 63 21.69 19.49 -1.08
C ALA A 63 20.79 19.86 0.12
N PHE A 64 19.54 19.40 0.15
CA PHE A 64 18.58 19.71 1.22
C PHE A 64 18.06 18.45 1.93
N PRO A 65 18.92 17.67 2.62
CA PRO A 65 18.52 16.42 3.26
C PRO A 65 17.53 16.64 4.41
N GLU A 66 17.67 17.74 5.16
CA GLU A 66 16.83 18.05 6.33
C GLU A 66 15.39 18.44 5.97
N HIS A 67 15.18 18.92 4.73
CA HIS A 67 13.88 19.39 4.25
C HIS A 67 13.18 18.31 3.42
N GLN A 68 13.76 17.11 3.33
CA GLN A 68 13.12 15.99 2.69
C GLN A 68 11.89 15.58 3.49
N ARG A 69 10.74 15.43 2.81
CA ARG A 69 9.54 14.90 3.47
C ARG A 69 9.84 13.53 4.06
N PRO A 70 9.82 13.36 5.39
CA PRO A 70 10.09 12.06 5.98
C PRO A 70 8.99 11.09 5.56
N ALA A 71 9.41 9.85 5.28
CA ALA A 71 8.52 8.72 5.22
C ALA A 71 7.66 8.67 6.50
N SER A 72 6.34 8.52 6.38
CA SER A 72 5.47 8.46 7.57
C SER A 72 5.92 7.34 8.50
N PRO A 73 6.15 7.59 9.80
CA PRO A 73 6.59 6.57 10.76
C PRO A 73 5.57 5.43 10.91
N TRP A 74 4.30 5.68 10.58
CA TRP A 74 3.21 4.69 10.57
C TRP A 74 3.47 3.48 9.67
N ARG A 75 4.40 3.57 8.71
CA ARG A 75 4.83 2.42 7.91
C ARG A 75 5.31 1.26 8.77
N TRP A 76 6.10 1.56 9.80
CA TRP A 76 6.67 0.54 10.68
C TRP A 76 5.61 -0.11 11.56
N LEU A 77 4.57 0.63 11.93
CA LEU A 77 3.42 0.08 12.63
C LEU A 77 2.69 -0.97 11.77
N PHE A 78 2.40 -0.65 10.50
CA PHE A 78 1.77 -1.62 9.58
C PHE A 78 2.67 -2.80 9.25
N ALA A 79 3.99 -2.59 9.10
CA ALA A 79 4.95 -3.66 8.91
C ALA A 79 5.00 -4.61 10.11
N ALA A 80 5.09 -4.06 11.32
CA ALA A 80 5.10 -4.83 12.56
C ALA A 80 3.79 -5.62 12.72
N ALA A 81 2.64 -5.00 12.44
CA ALA A 81 1.34 -5.68 12.49
C ALA A 81 1.24 -6.83 11.47
N ALA A 82 1.69 -6.61 10.22
CA ALA A 82 1.70 -7.66 9.20
C ALA A 82 2.65 -8.81 9.56
N ALA A 83 3.84 -8.50 10.09
CA ALA A 83 4.81 -9.49 10.53
C ALA A 83 4.31 -10.31 11.72
N LEU A 84 3.69 -9.66 12.71
CA LEU A 84 3.07 -10.33 13.86
C LEU A 84 1.94 -11.26 13.43
N LEU A 85 1.09 -10.81 12.49
CA LEU A 85 0.01 -11.63 11.94
C LEU A 85 0.55 -12.83 11.17
N ALA A 86 1.60 -12.65 10.35
CA ALA A 86 2.26 -13.74 9.63
C ALA A 86 2.90 -14.75 10.59
N LEU A 87 3.54 -14.27 11.66
CA LEU A 87 4.12 -15.13 12.69
C LEU A 87 3.03 -15.94 13.41
N TRP A 88 1.91 -15.30 13.77
CA TRP A 88 0.76 -15.99 14.37
C TRP A 88 0.21 -17.08 13.44
N MET A 89 0.02 -16.76 12.16
CA MET A 89 -0.45 -17.71 11.15
C MET A 89 0.50 -18.90 10.97
N ALA A 90 1.82 -18.66 11.02
CA ALA A 90 2.83 -19.70 10.95
C ALA A 90 2.80 -20.61 12.20
N LEU A 91 2.65 -20.02 13.39
CA LEU A 91 2.56 -20.75 14.64
C LEU A 91 1.26 -21.56 14.75
N ALA A 92 0.13 -20.97 14.35
CA ALA A 92 -1.17 -21.63 14.34
C ALA A 92 -1.25 -22.80 13.34
N SER A 93 -0.43 -22.77 12.30
CA SER A 93 -0.30 -23.85 11.31
C SER A 93 0.66 -24.97 11.75
N MET A 94 1.32 -24.86 12.91
CA MET A 94 2.19 -25.93 13.40
C MET A 94 1.35 -27.09 13.94
N PRO A 95 1.64 -28.34 13.50
CA PRO A 95 0.93 -29.50 14.01
C PRO A 95 1.22 -29.68 15.50
N ALA A 96 0.17 -29.82 16.31
CA ALA A 96 0.30 -30.17 17.71
C ALA A 96 0.95 -31.56 17.81
N GLN A 97 2.10 -31.67 18.48
CA GLN A 97 2.68 -32.97 18.80
C GLN A 97 1.83 -33.63 19.88
N THR A 98 1.02 -34.62 19.49
CA THR A 98 0.25 -35.42 20.43
C THR A 98 1.12 -36.57 20.95
N SER A 99 1.56 -36.47 22.21
CA SER A 99 2.03 -37.65 22.95
C SER A 99 0.81 -38.50 23.29
N GLY A 100 0.52 -39.50 22.45
CA GLY A 100 -0.63 -40.39 22.61
C GLY A 100 -0.40 -41.43 23.70
N ILE A 101 -1.01 -41.23 24.88
CA ILE A 101 -1.26 -42.31 25.84
C ILE A 101 -2.76 -42.46 25.96
N ILE A 102 -3.31 -43.51 25.35
CA ILE A 102 -4.71 -43.92 25.51
C ILE A 102 -4.69 -45.39 25.93
N GLY A 103 -5.10 -45.67 27.18
CA GLY A 103 -5.38 -47.02 27.64
C GLY A 103 -4.18 -47.91 28.02
N GLY A 104 -3.00 -47.35 28.33
CA GLY A 104 -1.86 -48.13 28.83
C GLY A 104 -1.10 -48.94 27.77
N ALA A 105 -1.43 -48.78 26.49
CA ALA A 105 -0.59 -49.23 25.38
C ALA A 105 0.24 -48.06 24.86
N ASP A 106 1.56 -48.15 25.02
CA ASP A 106 2.53 -47.17 24.57
C ASP A 106 2.85 -47.44 23.09
N GLY A 107 2.01 -46.93 22.19
CA GLY A 107 2.13 -47.11 20.75
C GLY A 107 1.61 -45.90 19.99
N PRO A 108 2.31 -45.42 18.94
CA PRO A 108 1.96 -44.19 18.24
C PRO A 108 0.78 -44.43 17.29
N THR A 109 -0.43 -44.58 17.83
CA THR A 109 -1.65 -44.56 17.01
C THR A 109 -2.21 -43.15 16.96
N ALA A 110 -1.72 -42.39 15.98
CA ALA A 110 -2.26 -41.09 15.63
C ALA A 110 -3.65 -41.26 15.00
N ILE A 111 -4.71 -41.22 15.80
CA ILE A 111 -6.06 -40.95 15.29
C ILE A 111 -6.14 -39.44 15.06
N VAL A 112 -5.74 -39.00 13.86
CA VAL A 112 -5.98 -37.63 13.38
C VAL A 112 -7.07 -37.72 12.31
N VAL A 113 -8.32 -37.54 12.74
CA VAL A 113 -9.42 -37.25 11.81
C VAL A 113 -10.00 -35.90 12.17
N THR A 114 -9.39 -34.85 11.65
CA THR A 114 -10.08 -33.75 10.99
C THR A 114 -9.02 -32.93 10.27
N ALA A 115 -8.97 -33.05 8.95
CA ALA A 115 -8.21 -32.13 8.12
C ALA A 115 -8.92 -30.78 8.14
N SER A 116 -8.79 -30.03 9.23
CA SER A 116 -8.84 -28.57 9.17
C SER A 116 -7.58 -28.14 8.43
N GLY A 117 -7.68 -27.94 7.12
CA GLY A 117 -6.60 -27.33 6.36
C GLY A 117 -6.21 -25.97 6.97
N PRO A 118 -5.06 -25.40 6.59
CA PRO A 118 -4.62 -24.10 7.11
C PRO A 118 -5.75 -23.07 7.00
N ASP A 119 -6.09 -22.45 8.13
CA ASP A 119 -7.14 -21.43 8.20
C ASP A 119 -6.64 -20.14 7.54
N PHE A 120 -6.97 -19.95 6.26
CA PHE A 120 -6.62 -18.75 5.51
C PHE A 120 -7.54 -17.55 5.78
N SER A 121 -8.44 -17.60 6.76
CA SER A 121 -9.42 -16.53 7.02
C SER A 121 -8.78 -15.17 7.31
N LEU A 122 -7.55 -15.14 7.84
CA LEU A 122 -6.79 -13.93 8.12
C LEU A 122 -5.87 -13.48 6.97
N PHE A 123 -5.77 -14.25 5.90
CA PHE A 123 -4.90 -13.93 4.76
C PHE A 123 -5.34 -12.64 4.04
N GLY A 124 -6.66 -12.39 3.98
CA GLY A 124 -7.21 -11.13 3.48
C GLY A 124 -6.74 -9.91 4.27
N LEU A 125 -6.70 -10.00 5.61
CA LEU A 125 -6.18 -8.94 6.49
C LEU A 125 -4.68 -8.74 6.31
N PHE A 126 -3.91 -9.81 6.16
CA PHE A 126 -2.48 -9.73 5.86
C PHE A 126 -2.23 -8.97 4.55
N CYS A 127 -2.95 -9.31 3.47
CA CYS A 127 -2.86 -8.59 2.20
C CYS A 127 -3.22 -7.10 2.34
N ALA A 128 -4.24 -6.77 3.14
CA ALA A 128 -4.64 -5.39 3.39
C ALA A 128 -3.58 -4.59 4.16
N LEU A 129 -2.95 -5.19 5.19
CA LEU A 129 -1.85 -4.58 5.95
C LEU A 129 -0.60 -4.40 5.07
N ALA A 130 -0.26 -5.39 4.25
CA ALA A 130 0.84 -5.30 3.29
C ALA A 130 0.59 -4.22 2.24
N ALA A 131 -0.63 -4.10 1.72
CA ALA A 131 -1.03 -3.03 0.81
C ALA A 131 -0.90 -1.65 1.47
N ALA A 132 -1.31 -1.51 2.73
CA ALA A 132 -1.16 -0.27 3.50
C ALA A 132 0.31 0.08 3.74
N PHE A 133 1.14 -0.89 4.10
CA PHE A 133 2.59 -0.72 4.23
C PHE A 133 3.21 -0.21 2.92
N LEU A 134 2.90 -0.87 1.80
CA LEU A 134 3.42 -0.46 0.49
C LEU A 134 2.91 0.94 0.10
N PHE A 135 1.65 1.26 0.38
CA PHE A 135 1.08 2.57 0.06
C PHE A 135 1.71 3.70 0.88
N LEU A 136 1.83 3.53 2.20
CA LEU A 136 2.47 4.52 3.06
C LEU A 136 3.97 4.61 2.75
N GLY A 137 4.59 3.46 2.44
CA GLY A 137 5.98 3.07 2.22
C GLY A 137 6.58 3.34 0.83
N TRP A 138 6.37 2.37 -0.02
CA TRP A 138 7.03 2.22 -1.30
C TRP A 138 6.44 3.14 -2.38
N CYS A 139 5.13 3.42 -2.30
CA CYS A 139 4.40 4.14 -3.35
C CYS A 139 4.59 5.67 -3.32
N ARG A 140 5.01 6.28 -2.18
CA ARG A 140 5.22 7.75 -2.11
C ARG A 140 6.47 8.24 -2.84
N CYS A 141 7.39 7.34 -3.23
CA CYS A 141 8.74 7.70 -3.69
C CYS A 141 9.08 7.27 -5.14
N GLY A 142 8.11 6.98 -6.02
CA GLY A 142 8.46 6.66 -7.41
C GLY A 142 7.33 6.53 -8.42
N ARG A 143 7.75 6.19 -9.66
CA ARG A 143 6.97 6.00 -10.91
C ARG A 143 5.58 5.38 -10.69
N PRO A 144 4.57 5.72 -11.52
CA PRO A 144 3.18 5.26 -11.39
C PRO A 144 3.04 3.72 -11.33
N ARG A 145 3.99 2.99 -11.91
CA ARG A 145 4.06 1.51 -11.89
C ARG A 145 4.16 0.91 -10.47
N ARG A 146 4.63 1.68 -9.47
CA ARG A 146 4.76 1.23 -8.07
C ARG A 146 3.44 1.19 -7.30
N TYR A 147 2.38 1.84 -7.78
CA TYR A 147 1.04 1.74 -7.19
C TYR A 147 0.34 0.42 -7.57
N GLY A 148 0.81 -0.25 -8.64
CA GLY A 148 0.23 -1.51 -9.14
C GLY A 148 0.26 -2.64 -8.10
N ALA A 149 1.34 -2.78 -7.33
CA ALA A 149 1.45 -3.81 -6.30
C ALA A 149 0.45 -3.60 -5.15
N ALA A 150 0.24 -2.35 -4.70
CA ALA A 150 -0.75 -2.04 -3.68
C ALA A 150 -2.19 -2.25 -4.19
N ILE A 151 -2.45 -1.94 -5.46
CA ILE A 151 -3.74 -2.21 -6.12
C ILE A 151 -3.98 -3.72 -6.25
N ALA A 152 -2.97 -4.50 -6.67
CA ALA A 152 -3.09 -5.94 -6.79
C ALA A 152 -3.37 -6.61 -5.43
N LEU A 153 -2.65 -6.23 -4.38
CA LEU A 153 -2.87 -6.78 -3.03
C LEU A 153 -4.23 -6.41 -2.44
N SER A 154 -4.70 -5.19 -2.66
CA SER A 154 -6.05 -4.78 -2.24
C SER A 154 -7.14 -5.48 -3.06
N ALA A 155 -6.92 -5.72 -4.36
CA ALA A 155 -7.82 -6.51 -5.19
C ALA A 155 -7.87 -7.99 -4.74
N VAL A 156 -6.75 -8.59 -4.37
CA VAL A 156 -6.68 -9.96 -3.82
C VAL A 156 -7.46 -10.04 -2.51
N CYS A 157 -7.29 -9.07 -1.60
CA CYS A 157 -8.07 -8.98 -0.36
C CYS A 157 -9.58 -8.92 -0.65
N LEU A 158 -10.02 -8.07 -1.58
CA LEU A 158 -11.43 -7.95 -1.96
C LEU A 158 -11.97 -9.23 -2.60
N ALA A 159 -11.19 -9.89 -3.45
CA ALA A 159 -11.58 -11.15 -4.09
C ALA A 159 -11.78 -12.27 -3.06
N LEU A 160 -10.86 -12.39 -2.09
CA LEU A 160 -10.97 -13.36 -1.00
C LEU A 160 -12.17 -13.07 -0.08
N ALA A 161 -12.42 -11.79 0.21
CA ALA A 161 -13.61 -11.40 0.97
C ALA A 161 -14.90 -11.73 0.21
N ALA A 162 -14.93 -11.53 -1.11
CA ALA A 162 -16.07 -11.88 -1.95
C ALA A 162 -16.32 -13.39 -2.01
N LEU A 163 -15.25 -14.20 -2.08
CA LEU A 163 -15.32 -15.66 -1.99
C LEU A 163 -15.90 -16.16 -0.66
N GLY A 164 -15.73 -15.39 0.43
CA GLY A 164 -16.28 -15.70 1.75
C GLY A 164 -17.74 -15.29 1.97
N LEU A 165 -18.32 -14.44 1.11
CA LEU A 165 -19.71 -13.97 1.24
C LEU A 165 -20.76 -15.10 1.24
N PRO A 166 -20.69 -16.13 0.38
CA PRO A 166 -21.68 -17.21 0.37
C PRO A 166 -21.74 -17.97 1.72
N ALA A 167 -20.57 -18.21 2.33
CA ALA A 167 -20.49 -18.86 3.65
C ALA A 167 -21.06 -17.98 4.76
N LEU A 168 -20.84 -16.66 4.69
CA LEU A 168 -21.44 -15.69 5.64
C LEU A 168 -22.96 -15.63 5.51
N PHE A 169 -23.49 -15.62 4.29
CA PHE A 169 -24.93 -15.65 4.05
C PHE A 169 -25.56 -16.97 4.50
N ALA A 170 -24.88 -18.11 4.31
CA ALA A 170 -25.33 -19.40 4.84
C ALA A 170 -25.37 -19.39 6.38
N ALA A 171 -24.32 -18.86 7.03
CA ALA A 171 -24.28 -18.72 8.48
C ALA A 171 -25.38 -17.79 9.02
N GLN A 172 -25.64 -16.67 8.34
CA GLN A 172 -26.74 -15.77 8.71
C GLN A 172 -28.11 -16.45 8.60
N ARG A 173 -28.35 -17.23 7.52
CA ARG A 173 -29.60 -17.98 7.36
C ARG A 173 -29.80 -18.98 8.50
N ALA A 174 -28.79 -19.80 8.78
CA ALA A 174 -28.83 -20.75 9.89
C ALA A 174 -29.07 -20.07 11.24
N PHE A 175 -28.46 -18.91 11.47
CA PHE A 175 -28.66 -18.12 12.69
C PHE A 175 -30.09 -17.57 12.80
N SER A 176 -30.67 -17.11 11.70
CA SER A 176 -32.06 -16.64 11.66
C SER A 176 -33.08 -17.76 11.83
N GLU A 177 -32.81 -18.95 11.28
CA GLU A 177 -33.64 -20.14 11.45
C GLU A 177 -33.63 -20.64 12.90
N GLY A 178 -32.53 -20.43 13.62
CA GLY A 178 -32.42 -20.68 15.06
C GLY A 178 -33.10 -19.63 15.97
N GLY A 179 -33.89 -18.70 15.42
CA GLY A 179 -34.58 -17.65 16.17
C GLY A 179 -33.72 -16.43 16.53
N GLY A 180 -32.52 -16.32 15.95
CA GLY A 180 -31.62 -15.20 16.16
C GLY A 180 -32.12 -13.89 15.53
N THR A 181 -31.94 -12.76 16.23
CA THR A 181 -32.32 -11.44 15.72
C THR A 181 -31.27 -10.87 14.75
N ALA A 182 -31.69 -9.92 13.91
CA ALA A 182 -30.78 -9.23 12.98
C ALA A 182 -29.62 -8.51 13.70
N ALA A 183 -29.86 -7.95 14.89
CA ALA A 183 -28.82 -7.31 15.70
C ALA A 183 -27.79 -8.32 16.24
N ALA A 184 -28.24 -9.51 16.61
CA ALA A 184 -27.36 -10.58 17.05
C ALA A 184 -26.56 -11.15 15.87
N ALA A 185 -27.14 -11.27 14.66
CA ALA A 185 -26.40 -11.65 13.46
C ALA A 185 -25.33 -10.62 13.05
N LEU A 186 -25.62 -9.33 13.20
CA LEU A 186 -24.66 -8.26 12.92
C LEU A 186 -23.42 -8.36 13.82
N SER A 187 -23.62 -8.54 15.13
CA SER A 187 -22.52 -8.60 16.10
C SER A 187 -21.75 -9.91 16.07
N SER A 188 -22.41 -11.05 15.86
CA SER A 188 -21.78 -12.37 15.94
C SER A 188 -21.22 -12.89 14.62
N ILE A 189 -21.74 -12.43 13.47
CA ILE A 189 -21.37 -12.95 12.15
C ILE A 189 -20.69 -11.85 11.33
N TRP A 190 -21.37 -10.72 11.11
CA TRP A 190 -20.89 -9.69 10.16
C TRP A 190 -19.73 -8.85 10.68
N LEU A 191 -19.81 -8.36 11.91
CA LEU A 191 -18.77 -7.53 12.52
C LEU A 191 -17.41 -8.25 12.58
N PRO A 192 -17.31 -9.48 13.11
CA PRO A 192 -16.05 -10.22 13.11
C PRO A 192 -15.58 -10.56 11.69
N ALA A 193 -16.47 -10.88 10.75
CA ALA A 193 -16.09 -11.15 9.37
C ALA A 193 -15.52 -9.92 8.66
N LEU A 194 -16.08 -8.73 8.90
CA LEU A 194 -15.58 -7.48 8.36
C LEU A 194 -14.19 -7.15 8.91
N LEU A 195 -13.99 -7.31 10.23
CA LEU A 195 -12.71 -7.07 10.87
C LEU A 195 -11.64 -8.05 10.39
N ARG A 196 -11.99 -9.34 10.29
CA ARG A 196 -11.08 -10.43 9.90
C ARG A 196 -10.71 -10.41 8.42
N SER A 197 -11.60 -9.95 7.53
CA SER A 197 -11.34 -9.87 6.09
C SER A 197 -10.41 -8.71 5.69
N GLY A 198 -10.29 -7.67 6.52
CA GLY A 198 -9.43 -6.51 6.23
C GLY A 198 -9.98 -5.57 5.14
N VAL A 199 -11.22 -5.76 4.69
CA VAL A 199 -11.88 -4.96 3.64
C VAL A 199 -11.94 -3.48 4.00
N TRP A 200 -12.17 -3.18 5.27
CA TRP A 200 -12.22 -1.82 5.82
C TRP A 200 -10.92 -1.04 5.60
N LEU A 201 -9.80 -1.73 5.47
CA LEU A 201 -8.47 -1.16 5.25
C LEU A 201 -8.10 -1.20 3.76
N ALA A 202 -8.49 -2.26 3.04
CA ALA A 202 -8.22 -2.42 1.62
C ALA A 202 -8.96 -1.39 0.75
N LEU A 203 -10.23 -1.08 1.04
CA LEU A 203 -11.03 -0.10 0.29
C LEU A 203 -10.41 1.31 0.27
N PRO A 204 -10.09 1.94 1.42
CA PRO A 204 -9.49 3.26 1.42
C PRO A 204 -8.11 3.25 0.76
N VAL A 205 -7.28 2.21 0.99
CA VAL A 205 -5.97 2.07 0.35
C VAL A 205 -6.11 1.98 -1.18
N LEU A 206 -7.05 1.18 -1.68
CA LEU A 206 -7.33 1.05 -3.11
C LEU A 206 -7.77 2.38 -3.73
N VAL A 207 -8.74 3.07 -3.10
CA VAL A 207 -9.25 4.36 -3.59
C VAL A 207 -8.13 5.40 -3.62
N PHE A 208 -7.33 5.51 -2.57
CA PHE A 208 -6.21 6.44 -2.53
C PHE A 208 -5.10 6.09 -3.53
N ALA A 209 -4.79 4.82 -3.71
CA ALA A 209 -3.82 4.35 -4.70
C ALA A 209 -4.29 4.67 -6.13
N LEU A 210 -5.56 4.42 -6.45
CA LEU A 210 -6.14 4.74 -7.76
C LEU A 210 -6.16 6.25 -8.03
N ARG A 211 -6.56 7.07 -7.05
CA ARG A 211 -6.54 8.54 -7.18
C ARG A 211 -5.14 9.07 -7.46
N ARG A 212 -4.14 8.56 -6.74
CA ARG A 212 -2.72 8.90 -6.94
C ARG A 212 -2.19 8.47 -8.30
N MET A 213 -2.55 7.27 -8.74
CA MET A 213 -2.15 6.74 -10.05
C MET A 213 -2.75 7.57 -11.19
N ARG A 214 -4.04 7.93 -11.12
CA ARG A 214 -4.69 8.81 -12.10
C ARG A 214 -4.06 10.20 -12.15
N ALA A 215 -3.77 10.79 -11.00
CA ALA A 215 -3.08 12.09 -10.92
C ALA A 215 -1.67 12.04 -11.56
N ALA A 216 -0.95 10.92 -11.41
CA ALA A 216 0.34 10.70 -12.06
C ALA A 216 0.23 10.45 -13.57
N GLY A 217 -0.86 9.83 -14.04
CA GLY A 217 -1.14 9.58 -15.47
C GLY A 217 -1.46 10.86 -16.24
N HIS A 218 -2.41 11.67 -15.75
CA HIS A 218 -2.73 12.98 -16.37
C HIS A 218 -1.53 13.93 -16.41
N SER A 219 -0.63 13.78 -15.44
CA SER A 219 0.63 14.49 -15.37
C SER A 219 1.59 14.06 -16.49
N ALA A 220 1.67 12.78 -16.83
CA ALA A 220 2.51 12.27 -17.90
C ALA A 220 1.97 12.59 -19.29
N GLU A 221 0.64 12.62 -19.45
CA GLU A 221 -0.03 12.94 -20.71
C GLU A 221 0.08 14.42 -21.08
N LYS A 222 0.01 15.35 -20.11
CA LYS A 222 0.31 16.78 -20.33
C LYS A 222 1.78 17.10 -20.62
N ALA A 223 2.67 16.13 -20.47
CA ALA A 223 4.11 16.30 -20.69
C ALA A 223 4.60 15.64 -22.00
N ARG A 224 3.70 14.99 -22.75
CA ARG A 224 3.87 14.68 -24.17
C ARG A 224 3.23 15.78 -25.00
#